data_AF-A0A1G3LUY6-F1
#
_entry.id   AF-A0A1G3LUY6-F1
#
_cell.length_a   1.000
_cell.length_b   1.000
_cell.length_c   1.000
_cell.angle_alpha   90.00
_cell.angle_beta   90.00
_cell.angle_gamma   90.00
#
_symmetry.space_group_name_H-M   'P 1'
#
loop_
_entity.id
_entity.type
_entity.pdbx_description
1 polymer ?
#
loop_
_entity_poly.entity_id
_entity_poly.type
_entity_poly.pdbx_seq_one_letter_code
_entity_poly.pdbx_strand_id
1 'polypeptide(L)'
;MVIAKVIFDRAFERPRTPRSAAYKKGVFDALNAISGETRLGDPPYRVGTPEMDAWLSGVDEGKALFVDYIDSAEGHEPNPAMTASR
;
A
#
# COMPACT_ATOMS: atom_id res chain seq x y z
N MET A 1 9.84 -9.07 8.38
CA MET A 1 8.65 -8.95 7.52
C MET A 1 8.59 -7.50 7.08
N VAL A 2 8.60 -7.25 5.77
CA VAL A 2 8.63 -5.92 5.17
C VAL A 2 7.25 -5.26 5.28
N ILE A 3 7.16 -4.03 5.78
CA ILE A 3 5.88 -3.28 5.94
C ILE A 3 5.11 -3.22 4.62
N ALA A 4 5.80 -3.04 3.49
CA ALA A 4 5.18 -3.03 2.16
C ALA A 4 4.42 -4.32 1.84
N LYS A 5 4.97 -5.48 2.19
CA LYS A 5 4.32 -6.78 1.99
C LYS A 5 3.08 -6.93 2.88
N VAL A 6 3.14 -6.45 4.11
CA VAL A 6 2.01 -6.50 5.06
C VAL A 6 0.82 -5.69 4.53
N ILE A 7 1.08 -4.45 4.11
CA ILE A 7 0.05 -3.56 3.57
C ILE A 7 -0.52 -4.14 2.26
N PHE A 8 0.36 -4.63 1.38
CA PHE A 8 -0.03 -5.25 0.11
C PHE A 8 -0.91 -6.49 0.31
N ASP A 9 -0.49 -7.42 1.16
CA ASP A 9 -1.25 -8.63 1.45
C ASP A 9 -2.61 -8.25 2.05
N ARG A 10 -2.66 -7.35 3.05
CA ARG A 10 -3.93 -6.90 3.63
C ARG A 10 -4.88 -6.30 2.60
N ALA A 11 -4.36 -5.59 1.59
CA ALA A 11 -5.15 -5.00 0.51
C ALA A 11 -5.68 -6.04 -0.50
N PHE A 12 -4.97 -7.16 -0.71
CA PHE A 12 -5.24 -8.10 -1.81
C PHE A 12 -5.47 -9.57 -1.43
N GLU A 13 -5.32 -9.95 -0.16
CA GLU A 13 -5.50 -11.32 0.33
C GLU A 13 -6.95 -11.79 0.21
N ARG A 14 -7.92 -10.87 0.29
CA ARG A 14 -9.34 -11.18 0.08
C ARG A 14 -9.71 -11.01 -1.38
N PRO A 15 -10.30 -12.04 -2.04
CA PRO A 15 -10.79 -11.89 -3.41
C PRO A 15 -11.92 -10.86 -3.46
N ARG A 16 -11.60 -9.66 -3.96
CA ARG A 16 -12.56 -8.67 -4.47
C ARG A 16 -12.48 -8.63 -6.00
N THR A 17 -13.21 -7.71 -6.63
CA THR A 17 -13.15 -7.41 -8.08
C THR A 17 -11.74 -7.57 -8.63
N PRO A 18 -11.53 -8.37 -9.70
CA PRO A 18 -10.20 -8.61 -10.24
C PRO A 18 -9.46 -7.30 -10.52
N ARG A 19 -8.29 -7.13 -9.89
CA ARG A 19 -7.39 -6.01 -10.18
C ARG A 19 -6.29 -6.49 -11.12
N SER A 20 -5.96 -5.68 -12.12
CA SER A 20 -4.94 -6.01 -13.11
C SER A 20 -3.56 -6.20 -12.45
N ALA A 21 -2.69 -6.97 -13.11
CA ALA A 21 -1.31 -7.15 -12.64
C ALA A 21 -0.54 -5.83 -12.60
N ALA A 22 -0.78 -4.94 -13.58
CA ALA A 22 -0.16 -3.62 -13.64
C ALA A 22 -0.52 -2.73 -12.44
N TYR A 23 -1.79 -2.73 -12.04
CA TYR A 23 -2.25 -2.01 -10.84
C TYR A 23 -1.58 -2.53 -9.57
N LYS A 24 -1.59 -3.86 -9.37
CA LYS A 24 -0.95 -4.48 -8.21
C LYS A 24 0.55 -4.16 -8.16
N LYS A 25 1.22 -4.18 -9.32
CA LYS A 25 2.64 -3.80 -9.39
C LYS A 25 2.86 -2.35 -8.97
N GLY A 26 2.01 -1.41 -9.42
CA GLY A 26 2.07 -0.01 -9.01
C GLY A 26 1.94 0.19 -7.50
N VAL A 27 0.97 -0.50 -6.88
CA VAL A 27 0.80 -0.48 -5.42
C VAL A 27 2.05 -0.97 -4.71
N PHE A 28 2.58 -2.12 -5.13
CA PHE A 28 3.75 -2.71 -4.49
C PHE A 28 5.02 -1.86 -4.68
N ASP A 29 5.25 -1.33 -5.88
CA ASP A 29 6.39 -0.45 -6.17
C ASP A 29 6.35 0.82 -5.29
N ALA A 30 5.16 1.43 -5.14
CA ALA A 30 4.98 2.60 -4.28
C ALA A 30 5.25 2.27 -2.80
N LEU A 31 4.72 1.16 -2.30
CA LEU A 31 4.92 0.75 -0.90
C LEU A 31 6.40 0.48 -0.59
N ASN A 32 7.14 -0.19 -1.50
CA ASN A 32 8.58 -0.42 -1.32
C ASN A 32 9.37 0.89 -1.36
N ALA A 33 8.96 1.83 -2.22
CA ALA A 33 9.62 3.14 -2.32
C ALA A 33 9.43 3.98 -1.06
N ILE A 34 8.20 4.03 -0.52
CA ILE A 34 7.87 4.83 0.67
C ILE A 34 8.45 4.22 1.94
N SER A 35 8.51 2.89 2.04
CA SER A 35 9.15 2.19 3.16
C SER A 35 10.69 2.23 3.13
N GLY A 36 11.29 2.82 2.08
CA GLY A 36 12.73 3.00 1.95
C GLY A 36 13.49 1.75 1.50
N GLU A 37 12.78 0.71 1.05
CA GLU A 37 13.41 -0.54 0.60
C GLU A 37 13.98 -0.44 -0.81
N THR A 38 13.33 0.35 -1.66
CA THR A 38 13.78 0.60 -3.03
C THR A 38 13.55 2.06 -3.38
N ARG A 39 14.08 2.51 -4.52
CA ARG A 39 13.64 3.78 -5.13
C ARG A 39 12.52 3.47 -6.12
N LEU A 40 11.53 4.36 -6.20
CA LEU A 40 10.57 4.31 -7.29
C LEU A 40 11.33 4.62 -8.59
N GLY A 41 11.55 3.58 -9.40
CA GLY A 41 12.30 3.67 -10.65
C GLY A 41 11.43 4.09 -11.82
N ASP A 42 11.99 3.94 -13.03
CA ASP A 42 11.27 4.19 -14.27
C ASP A 42 10.03 3.28 -14.37
N PRO A 43 8.92 3.79 -14.95
CA PRO A 43 7.72 3.00 -15.13
C PRO A 43 7.98 1.75 -15.98
N PRO A 44 7.46 0.57 -15.59
CA PRO A 44 7.71 -0.68 -16.30
C PRO A 44 6.87 -0.82 -17.59
N TYR A 45 5.95 0.10 -17.85
CA TYR A 45 5.02 0.06 -18.98
C TYR A 45 5.23 1.26 -19.91
N ARG A 46 4.93 1.07 -21.20
CA ARG A 46 5.05 2.14 -22.20
C ARG A 46 4.01 3.24 -21.93
N VAL A 47 4.43 4.50 -22.00
CA VAL A 47 3.54 5.66 -21.88
C VAL A 47 2.39 5.59 -22.90
N GLY A 48 1.17 5.91 -22.45
CA GLY A 48 -0.04 5.88 -23.27
C GLY A 48 -0.70 4.50 -23.42
N THR A 49 -0.27 3.51 -22.64
CA THR A 49 -0.90 2.18 -22.59
C THR A 49 -1.84 2.05 -21.38
N PRO A 50 -2.91 1.23 -21.48
CA PRO A 50 -3.77 0.95 -20.33
C PRO A 50 -3.02 0.38 -19.12
N GLU A 51 -1.94 -0.38 -19.34
CA GLU A 51 -1.09 -0.92 -18.29
C GLU A 51 -0.33 0.20 -17.56
N MET A 52 0.13 1.21 -18.28
CA MET A 52 0.75 2.39 -17.67
C MET A 52 -0.24 3.15 -16.80
N ASP A 53 -1.45 3.39 -17.29
CA ASP A 53 -2.50 4.08 -16.52
C ASP A 53 -2.88 3.27 -15.27
N ALA A 54 -2.99 1.95 -15.41
CA ALA A 54 -3.26 1.05 -14.29
C ALA A 54 -2.11 1.07 -13.26
N TRP A 55 -0.86 1.10 -13.70
CA TRP A 55 0.31 1.19 -12.81
C TRP A 55 0.36 2.53 -12.07
N LEU A 56 0.13 3.65 -12.75
CA LEU A 56 0.05 4.97 -12.11
C LEU A 56 -1.07 5.03 -11.07
N SER A 57 -2.26 4.52 -11.42
CA SER A 57 -3.37 4.39 -10.47
C SER A 57 -3.01 3.51 -9.27
N GLY A 58 -2.25 2.44 -9.48
CA GLY A 58 -1.74 1.60 -8.40
C GLY A 58 -0.73 2.34 -7.52
N VAL A 59 0.16 3.14 -8.10
CA VAL A 59 1.14 3.93 -7.34
C VAL A 59 0.44 4.91 -6.40
N ASP A 60 -0.62 5.57 -6.85
CA ASP A 60 -1.38 6.50 -6.02
C ASP A 60 -2.16 5.79 -4.92
N GLU A 61 -2.78 4.65 -5.21
CA GLU A 61 -3.39 3.80 -4.18
C GLU A 61 -2.36 3.34 -3.14
N GLY A 62 -1.17 2.90 -3.57
CA GLY A 62 -0.12 2.44 -2.66
C GLY A 62 0.30 3.52 -1.66
N LYS A 63 0.38 4.78 -2.08
CA LYS A 63 0.60 5.92 -1.18
C LYS A 63 -0.54 6.09 -0.18
N ALA A 64 -1.79 6.03 -0.65
CA ALA A 64 -2.97 6.18 0.20
C ALA A 64 -3.05 5.06 1.25
N LEU A 65 -2.79 3.81 0.86
CA LEU A 65 -2.74 2.65 1.78
C LEU A 65 -1.63 2.78 2.82
N PHE A 66 -0.49 3.38 2.47
CA PHE A 66 0.58 3.64 3.44
C PHE A 66 0.14 4.67 4.48
N VAL A 67 -0.51 5.76 4.06
CA VAL A 67 -1.04 6.78 4.97
C VAL A 67 -2.10 6.16 5.90
N ASP A 68 -3.07 5.42 5.36
CA ASP A 68 -4.10 4.73 6.15
C ASP A 68 -3.49 3.75 7.18
N TYR A 69 -2.42 3.06 6.79
CA TYR A 69 -1.69 2.16 7.68
C TYR A 69 -1.00 2.90 8.84
N ILE A 70 -0.35 4.04 8.56
CA ILE A 70 0.29 4.87 9.59
C ILE A 70 -0.76 5.51 10.50
N ASP A 71 -1.82 6.10 9.95
CA ASP A 71 -2.92 6.69 10.73
C ASP A 71 -3.57 5.65 11.65
N SER A 72 -3.78 4.42 11.14
CA SER A 72 -4.31 3.31 11.93
C SER A 72 -3.32 2.81 13.00
N ALA A 73 -2.02 2.94 12.77
CA ALA A 73 -0.98 2.54 13.72
C ALA A 73 -0.77 3.60 14.82
N GLU A 74 -0.82 4.88 14.48
CA GLU A 74 -0.73 6.00 15.41
C GLU A 74 -2.03 6.18 16.24
N GLY A 75 -3.17 5.71 15.73
CA GLY A 75 -4.45 5.67 16.44
C GLY A 75 -4.59 4.52 17.46
N HIS A 76 -3.56 3.71 17.69
CA HIS A 76 -3.59 2.57 18.62
C HIS A 76 -2.40 2.54 19.59
N GLU A 77 -2.20 3.61 20.36
CA GLU A 77 -1.78 3.40 21.75
C GLU A 77 -3.02 3.08 22.59
N PRO A 78 -3.18 1.86 23.15
CA PRO A 78 -4.17 1.67 24.18
C PRO A 78 -3.79 2.57 25.36
N ASN A 79 -4.59 3.60 25.61
CA ASN A 79 -4.44 4.46 26.78
C ASN A 79 -4.43 3.57 28.04
N PRO A 80 -3.32 3.49 28.79
CA PRO A 80 -3.24 2.65 29.99
C PRO A 80 -4.23 3.10 31.08
N ALA A 81 -4.82 4.29 30.97
CA ALA A 81 -5.83 4.79 31.91
C ALA A 81 -7.23 4.17 31.73
N MET A 82 -7.49 3.36 30.69
CA MET A 82 -8.79 2.69 30.50
C MET A 82 -8.85 1.22 30.95
N THR A 83 -7.77 0.66 31.51
CA THR A 83 -7.74 -0.72 32.02
C THR A 83 -7.79 -0.80 33.56
N ALA A 84 -8.28 0.23 34.25
CA ALA A 84 -8.47 0.16 35.69
C ALA A 84 -9.66 1.00 36.16
N SER A 85 -10.86 0.42 36.17
CA SER A 85 -11.55 0.06 37.42
C SER A 85 -12.99 -0.39 37.14
N ARG A 86 -13.33 -1.49 37.82
CA ARG A 86 -14.69 -1.92 38.13
C ARG A 86 -15.36 -0.92 39.08
#